data_AF-A0A7W0YKN9-F1
#
_entry.id   AF-A0A7W0YKN9-F1
#
_cell.length_a   1.000
_cell.length_b   1.000
_cell.length_c   1.000
_cell.angle_alpha   90.00
_cell.angle_beta   90.00
_cell.angle_gamma   90.00
#
_symmetry.space_group_name_H-M   'P 1'
#
loop_
_entity.id
_entity.type
_entity.pdbx_description
1 polymer ?
#
loop_
_entity_poly.entity_id
_entity_poly.type
_entity_poly.pdbx_seq_one_letter_code
_entity_poly.pdbx_strand_id
1 'polypeptide(L)'
;RVDANGGWTVKQAIAMLPVLQEFGVTVLEQPLPPNELDGLAAITRRAAIPIIADESCLTAADIPPLVGKVDGINIKLAKCGSLREAIRMIAVARAHGLIVMVGCMIESSIAITAAAHFTPLVDIVDLDGAALLANDPFSGAAIDGGQVTLPTEPGLGVRRR
;
A
#
# COMPACT_ATOMS: atom_id res chain seq x y z
N ARG A 1 -6.24 7.96 6.72
CA ARG A 1 -5.27 7.90 5.60
C ARG A 1 -5.68 8.94 4.57
N VAL A 2 -4.70 9.55 3.90
CA VAL A 2 -4.91 10.31 2.66
C VAL A 2 -3.96 9.77 1.61
N ASP A 3 -4.47 9.51 0.42
CA ASP A 3 -3.69 9.15 -0.77
C ASP A 3 -3.89 10.26 -1.80
N ALA A 4 -2.79 10.79 -2.34
CA ALA A 4 -2.83 11.83 -3.36
C ALA A 4 -2.55 11.30 -4.77
N ASN A 5 -2.16 10.03 -4.93
CA ASN A 5 -1.86 9.37 -6.21
C ASN A 5 -0.92 10.19 -7.12
N GLY A 6 0.07 10.83 -6.50
CA GLY A 6 1.05 11.70 -7.15
C GLY A 6 0.49 13.03 -7.68
N GLY A 7 -0.70 13.43 -7.26
CA GLY A 7 -1.39 14.63 -7.76
C GLY A 7 -0.92 15.95 -7.15
N TRP A 8 -0.05 15.95 -6.15
CA TRP A 8 0.42 17.17 -5.50
C TRP A 8 1.82 17.58 -5.94
N THR A 9 2.09 18.88 -5.81
CA THR A 9 3.45 19.43 -5.81
C THR A 9 4.05 19.38 -4.41
N VAL A 10 5.38 19.49 -4.30
CA VAL A 10 6.09 19.57 -3.00
C VAL A 10 5.51 20.69 -2.12
N LYS A 11 5.22 21.85 -2.72
CA LYS A 11 4.65 23.01 -2.01
C LYS A 11 3.27 22.69 -1.43
N GLN A 12 2.39 22.06 -2.22
CA GLN A 12 1.06 21.65 -1.77
C GLN A 12 1.14 20.60 -0.67
N ALA A 13 1.97 19.57 -0.85
CA ALA A 13 2.14 18.52 0.15
C ALA A 13 2.61 19.08 1.49
N ILE A 14 3.65 19.93 1.50
CA ILE A 14 4.14 20.58 2.73
C ILE A 14 3.07 21.46 3.37
N ALA A 15 2.31 22.23 2.57
CA ALA A 15 1.23 23.07 3.08
C ALA A 15 0.08 22.26 3.70
N MET A 16 -0.14 21.03 3.23
CA MET A 16 -1.17 20.14 3.76
C MET A 16 -0.77 19.42 5.05
N LEU A 17 0.53 19.27 5.36
CA LEU A 17 0.98 18.50 6.53
C LEU A 17 0.32 18.92 7.86
N PRO A 18 0.21 20.22 8.21
CA PRO A 18 -0.45 20.64 9.45
C PRO A 18 -1.94 20.29 9.47
N VAL A 19 -2.62 20.42 8.33
CA VAL A 19 -4.05 20.09 8.19
C VAL A 19 -4.24 18.59 8.37
N LEU A 20 -3.44 17.76 7.69
CA LEU A 20 -3.52 16.31 7.82
C LEU A 20 -3.30 15.86 9.27
N GLN A 21 -2.35 16.49 9.96
CA GLN A 21 -2.10 16.22 11.38
C GLN A 21 -3.27 16.64 12.27
N GLU A 22 -3.86 17.82 12.06
CA GLU A 22 -5.02 18.31 12.81
C GLU A 22 -6.22 17.35 12.72
N PHE A 23 -6.45 16.77 11.54
CA PHE A 23 -7.53 15.81 11.30
C PHE A 23 -7.18 14.37 11.71
N GLY A 24 -6.03 14.14 12.35
CA GLY A 24 -5.63 12.80 12.81
C GLY A 24 -5.35 11.82 11.68
N VAL A 25 -4.90 12.32 10.51
CA VAL A 25 -4.49 11.46 9.40
C VAL A 25 -3.29 10.62 9.84
N THR A 26 -3.43 9.31 9.74
CA THR A 26 -2.42 8.35 10.20
C THR A 26 -1.26 8.14 9.22
N VAL A 27 -1.46 8.46 7.94
CA VAL A 27 -0.50 8.24 6.87
C VAL A 27 -0.86 9.05 5.62
N LEU A 28 0.15 9.59 4.95
CA LEU A 28 0.05 10.23 3.64
C LEU A 28 0.73 9.37 2.58
N GLU A 29 -0.06 8.90 1.62
CA GLU A 29 0.38 8.03 0.53
C GLU A 29 0.62 8.83 -0.76
N GLN A 30 1.72 8.47 -1.44
CA GLN A 30 2.22 9.02 -2.70
C GLN A 30 1.78 10.48 -2.98
N PRO A 31 2.34 11.48 -2.28
CA PRO A 31 1.98 12.88 -2.54
C PRO A 31 2.40 13.35 -3.94
N LEU A 32 3.53 12.88 -4.46
CA LEU A 32 4.18 13.39 -5.67
C LEU A 32 4.18 12.36 -6.82
N PRO A 33 4.30 12.79 -8.09
CA PRO A 33 4.50 11.87 -9.20
C PRO A 33 5.67 10.90 -8.96
N PRO A 34 5.65 9.70 -9.55
CA PRO A 34 6.79 8.78 -9.44
C PRO A 34 8.07 9.46 -9.97
N ASN A 35 9.21 9.08 -9.38
CA ASN A 35 10.56 9.64 -9.63
C ASN A 35 10.89 10.98 -8.96
N GLU A 36 9.94 11.67 -8.30
CA GLU A 36 10.21 12.89 -7.51
C GLU A 36 10.83 12.57 -6.13
N LEU A 37 11.94 11.82 -6.11
CA LEU A 37 12.53 11.28 -4.89
C LEU A 37 13.03 12.37 -3.93
N ASP A 38 13.64 13.43 -4.46
CA ASP A 38 14.12 14.54 -3.63
C ASP A 38 12.95 15.33 -3.02
N GLY A 39 11.85 15.43 -3.76
CA GLY A 39 10.60 15.99 -3.28
C GLY A 39 10.01 15.16 -2.14
N LEU A 40 9.96 13.82 -2.29
CA LEU A 40 9.53 12.92 -1.23
C LEU A 40 10.42 13.08 0.01
N ALA A 41 11.74 13.10 -0.15
CA ALA A 41 12.67 13.32 0.95
C ALA A 41 12.45 14.67 1.66
N ALA A 42 12.11 15.73 0.90
CA ALA A 42 11.81 17.03 1.46
C ALA A 42 10.50 17.06 2.27
N ILE A 43 9.49 16.29 1.85
CA ILE A 43 8.22 16.14 2.57
C ILE A 43 8.44 15.31 3.83
N THR A 44 9.04 14.13 3.71
CA THR A 44 9.29 13.19 4.81
C THR A 44 10.06 13.84 5.96
N ARG A 45 11.10 14.66 5.68
CA ARG A 45 11.85 15.39 6.72
C ARG A 45 11.00 16.38 7.53
N ARG A 46 9.84 16.81 7.02
CA ARG A 46 8.95 17.80 7.65
C ARG A 46 7.66 17.19 8.18
N ALA A 47 7.31 15.99 7.70
CA ALA A 47 6.07 15.34 8.05
C ALA A 47 6.14 14.76 9.47
N ALA A 48 5.11 15.03 10.26
CA ALA A 48 4.86 14.32 11.51
C ALA A 48 4.04 13.03 11.31
N ILE A 49 3.56 12.81 10.08
CA ILE A 49 2.80 11.63 9.66
C ILE A 49 3.66 10.82 8.69
N PRO A 50 3.63 9.48 8.72
CA PRO A 50 4.38 8.65 7.80
C PRO A 50 4.05 8.92 6.33
N ILE A 51 5.07 8.96 5.49
CA ILE A 51 4.97 9.05 4.04
C ILE A 51 5.17 7.66 3.42
N ILE A 52 4.19 7.19 2.65
CA ILE A 52 4.22 5.87 2.00
C ILE A 52 4.38 6.03 0.49
N ALA A 53 5.36 5.33 -0.09
CA ALA A 53 5.54 5.24 -1.53
C ALA A 53 4.65 4.14 -2.14
N ASP A 54 3.82 4.50 -3.12
CA ASP A 54 3.03 3.57 -3.93
C ASP A 54 3.60 3.50 -5.35
N GLU A 55 3.26 4.43 -6.24
CA GLU A 55 3.72 4.46 -7.64
C GLU A 55 5.25 4.59 -7.77
N SER A 56 5.92 5.14 -6.75
CA SER A 56 7.39 5.20 -6.70
C SER A 56 8.06 3.85 -6.36
N CYS A 57 7.30 2.81 -5.98
CA CYS A 57 7.84 1.50 -5.61
C CYS A 57 7.00 0.37 -6.26
N LEU A 58 7.53 -0.26 -7.31
CA LEU A 58 6.83 -1.32 -8.03
C LEU A 58 7.34 -2.70 -7.64
N THR A 59 8.65 -2.82 -7.39
CA THR A 59 9.36 -4.05 -7.07
C THR A 59 10.39 -3.81 -5.96
N ALA A 60 11.02 -4.87 -5.46
CA ALA A 60 12.02 -4.76 -4.41
C ALA A 60 13.27 -3.97 -4.85
N ALA A 61 13.56 -3.91 -6.15
CA ALA A 61 14.67 -3.14 -6.69
C ALA A 61 14.48 -1.62 -6.53
N ASP A 62 13.23 -1.17 -6.38
CA ASP A 62 12.89 0.25 -6.22
C ASP A 62 13.04 0.73 -4.77
N ILE A 63 13.19 -0.18 -3.81
CA ILE A 63 13.24 0.14 -2.37
C ILE A 63 14.55 0.84 -1.97
N PRO A 64 15.76 0.37 -2.35
CA PRO A 64 17.00 1.00 -1.88
C PRO A 64 17.11 2.52 -2.20
N PRO A 65 16.71 3.00 -3.40
CA PRO A 65 16.66 4.44 -3.67
C PRO A 65 15.70 5.24 -2.77
N LEU A 66 14.69 4.61 -2.18
CA LEU A 66 13.67 5.25 -1.34
C LEU A 66 14.08 5.35 0.14
N VAL A 67 15.09 4.59 0.56
CA VAL A 67 15.55 4.58 1.96
C VAL A 67 15.98 5.99 2.40
N GLY A 68 15.43 6.45 3.52
CA GLY A 68 15.63 7.80 4.05
C GLY A 68 14.87 8.92 3.31
N LYS A 69 14.05 8.57 2.32
CA LYS A 69 13.20 9.50 1.56
C LYS A 69 11.71 9.32 1.82
N VAL A 70 11.30 8.14 2.29
CA VAL A 70 9.93 7.80 2.72
C VAL A 70 10.00 6.94 3.97
N ASP A 71 8.87 6.80 4.67
CA ASP A 71 8.76 6.01 5.89
C ASP A 71 8.28 4.57 5.62
N GLY A 72 7.67 4.33 4.45
CA GLY A 72 7.19 3.01 4.07
C GLY A 72 6.86 2.86 2.60
N ILE A 73 6.42 1.65 2.23
CA ILE A 73 6.03 1.28 0.87
C ILE A 73 4.63 0.64 0.86
N ASN A 74 3.91 0.80 -0.24
CA ASN A 74 2.66 0.11 -0.54
C ASN A 74 2.88 -0.97 -1.61
N ILE A 75 2.72 -2.24 -1.20
CA ILE A 75 2.83 -3.40 -2.08
C ILE A 75 1.46 -3.72 -2.67
N LYS A 76 1.36 -3.69 -4.00
CA LYS A 76 0.17 -4.12 -4.75
C LYS A 76 0.57 -5.26 -5.69
N LEU A 77 -0.17 -6.37 -5.68
CA LEU A 77 0.14 -7.52 -6.52
C LEU A 77 0.08 -7.18 -8.02
N ALA A 78 -0.83 -6.29 -8.44
CA ALA A 78 -0.90 -5.80 -9.81
C ALA A 78 0.35 -5.01 -10.26
N LYS A 79 1.11 -4.42 -9.32
CA LYS A 79 2.37 -3.72 -9.63
C LYS A 79 3.56 -4.67 -9.63
N CYS A 80 3.72 -5.44 -8.55
CA CYS A 80 4.90 -6.29 -8.35
C CYS A 80 4.82 -7.63 -9.12
N GLY A 81 3.66 -7.94 -9.69
CA GLY A 81 3.44 -9.02 -10.65
C GLY A 81 3.38 -10.43 -10.04
N SER A 82 3.71 -10.61 -8.76
CA SER A 82 3.62 -11.93 -8.11
C SER A 82 3.67 -11.87 -6.58
N LEU A 83 3.12 -12.91 -5.93
CA LEU A 83 3.30 -13.16 -4.49
C LEU A 83 4.79 -13.31 -4.12
N ARG A 84 5.59 -13.92 -5.01
CA ARG A 84 7.02 -14.10 -4.77
C ARG A 84 7.76 -12.77 -4.71
N GLU A 85 7.42 -11.82 -5.57
CA GLU A 85 7.96 -10.46 -5.50
C GLU A 85 7.46 -9.75 -4.25
N ALA A 86 6.18 -9.85 -3.90
CA ALA A 86 5.63 -9.25 -2.68
C ALA A 86 6.39 -9.69 -1.43
N ILE A 87 6.62 -11.00 -1.22
CA ILE A 87 7.40 -11.49 -0.07
C ILE A 87 8.84 -10.93 -0.05
N ARG A 88 9.46 -10.77 -1.22
CA ARG A 88 10.80 -10.16 -1.34
C ARG A 88 10.77 -8.67 -1.04
N MET A 89 9.77 -7.94 -1.50
CA MET A 89 9.56 -6.54 -1.15
C MET A 89 9.38 -6.37 0.37
N ILE A 90 8.58 -7.23 1.01
CA ILE A 90 8.42 -7.24 2.47
C ILE A 90 9.79 -7.43 3.14
N ALA A 91 10.55 -8.46 2.75
CA ALA A 91 11.85 -8.73 3.35
C ALA A 91 12.83 -7.56 3.21
N VAL A 92 12.91 -6.95 2.01
CA VAL A 92 13.80 -5.81 1.73
C VAL A 92 13.35 -4.56 2.50
N ALA A 93 12.06 -4.25 2.52
CA ALA A 93 11.51 -3.11 3.26
C ALA A 93 11.79 -3.24 4.77
N ARG A 94 11.54 -4.42 5.34
CA ARG A 94 11.82 -4.70 6.76
C ARG A 94 13.31 -4.61 7.08
N ALA A 95 14.19 -5.07 6.19
CA ALA A 95 15.64 -4.93 6.36
C ALA A 95 16.09 -3.46 6.41
N HIS A 96 15.33 -2.55 5.80
CA HIS A 96 15.56 -1.11 5.85
C HIS A 96 14.73 -0.38 6.92
N GLY A 97 13.99 -1.10 7.77
CA GLY A 97 13.16 -0.51 8.82
C GLY A 97 11.95 0.27 8.29
N LEU A 98 11.52 0.02 7.06
CA LEU A 98 10.37 0.67 6.44
C LEU A 98 9.06 0.05 6.91
N ILE A 99 8.03 0.89 7.04
CA ILE A 99 6.63 0.47 7.18
C ILE A 99 6.21 -0.27 5.91
N VAL A 100 5.51 -1.37 6.09
CA VAL A 100 4.99 -2.18 4.99
C VAL A 100 3.48 -2.07 4.97
N MET A 101 2.95 -1.52 3.89
CA MET A 101 1.53 -1.49 3.57
C MET A 101 1.26 -2.49 2.45
N VAL A 102 0.10 -3.16 2.50
CA VAL A 102 -0.47 -3.88 1.36
C VAL A 102 -1.68 -3.12 0.84
N GLY A 103 -1.73 -2.96 -0.47
CA GLY A 103 -2.78 -2.28 -1.20
C GLY A 103 -3.36 -3.13 -2.32
N CYS A 104 -4.39 -2.62 -2.97
CA CYS A 104 -4.93 -3.18 -4.21
C CYS A 104 -5.20 -2.10 -5.26
N MET A 105 -5.44 -2.53 -6.50
CA MET A 105 -6.22 -1.74 -7.45
C MET A 105 -7.72 -1.99 -7.21
N ILE A 106 -8.59 -1.49 -8.09
CA ILE A 106 -9.97 -2.00 -8.16
C ILE A 106 -9.90 -3.42 -8.75
N GLU A 107 -9.92 -4.42 -7.87
CA GLU A 107 -9.67 -5.82 -8.20
C GLU A 107 -10.77 -6.72 -7.64
N SER A 108 -10.98 -7.88 -8.26
CA SER A 108 -11.94 -8.88 -7.76
C SER A 108 -11.42 -9.67 -6.56
N SER A 109 -12.32 -10.37 -5.87
CA SER A 109 -12.01 -11.16 -4.68
C SER A 109 -10.87 -12.15 -4.89
N ILE A 110 -10.57 -12.60 -6.11
CA ILE A 110 -9.42 -13.48 -6.37
C ILE A 110 -8.08 -12.81 -6.03
N ALA A 111 -7.88 -11.56 -6.43
CA ALA A 111 -6.63 -10.83 -6.21
C ALA A 111 -6.57 -10.29 -4.78
N ILE A 112 -7.69 -9.80 -4.25
CA ILE A 112 -7.82 -9.41 -2.84
C ILE A 112 -7.48 -10.58 -1.92
N THR A 113 -8.01 -11.77 -2.20
CA THR A 113 -7.70 -12.98 -1.41
C THR A 113 -6.22 -13.34 -1.52
N ALA A 114 -5.62 -13.25 -2.72
CA ALA A 114 -4.20 -13.49 -2.89
C ALA A 114 -3.35 -12.55 -2.03
N ALA A 115 -3.67 -11.24 -2.02
CA ALA A 115 -2.99 -10.27 -1.20
C ALA A 115 -3.22 -10.50 0.31
N ALA A 116 -4.43 -10.91 0.69
CA ALA A 116 -4.81 -11.19 2.07
C ALA A 116 -3.91 -12.24 2.74
N HIS A 117 -3.40 -13.23 2.00
CA HIS A 117 -2.55 -14.30 2.53
C HIS A 117 -1.26 -13.81 3.19
N PHE A 118 -0.73 -12.65 2.79
CA PHE A 118 0.48 -12.09 3.40
C PHE A 118 0.21 -10.90 4.34
N THR A 119 -1.06 -10.59 4.63
CA THR A 119 -1.43 -9.54 5.60
C THR A 119 -0.85 -9.73 7.01
N PRO A 120 -0.59 -10.96 7.53
CA PRO A 120 0.08 -11.10 8.82
C PRO A 120 1.53 -10.58 8.86
N LEU A 121 2.12 -10.24 7.70
CA LEU A 121 3.51 -9.79 7.57
C LEU A 121 3.64 -8.26 7.40
N VAL A 122 2.52 -7.54 7.32
CA VAL A 122 2.48 -6.09 7.00
C VAL A 122 1.89 -5.29 8.17
N ASP A 123 2.10 -3.98 8.16
CA ASP A 123 1.64 -3.07 9.22
C ASP A 123 0.29 -2.42 8.91
N ILE A 124 0.00 -2.19 7.63
CA ILE A 124 -1.18 -1.48 7.14
C ILE A 124 -1.81 -2.29 6.01
N VAL A 125 -3.14 -2.40 6.01
CA VAL A 125 -3.91 -3.15 5.01
C VAL A 125 -4.92 -2.24 4.33
N ASP A 126 -4.92 -2.28 3.00
CA ASP A 126 -5.84 -1.58 2.11
C ASP A 126 -6.31 -2.50 0.99
N LEU A 127 -7.35 -3.29 1.29
CA LEU A 127 -7.82 -4.37 0.42
C LEU A 127 -9.31 -4.26 0.10
N ASP A 128 -9.79 -3.02 -0.05
CA ASP A 128 -11.21 -2.70 -0.25
C ASP A 128 -11.68 -2.78 -1.72
N GLY A 129 -10.77 -3.01 -2.68
CA GLY A 129 -11.06 -2.98 -4.11
C GLY A 129 -12.23 -3.86 -4.55
N ALA A 130 -12.39 -5.05 -3.95
CA ALA A 130 -13.50 -5.95 -4.27
C ALA A 130 -14.85 -5.46 -3.74
N ALA A 131 -14.88 -4.63 -2.68
CA ALA A 131 -16.10 -4.05 -2.13
C ALA A 131 -16.75 -3.05 -3.09
N LEU A 132 -15.99 -2.53 -4.06
CA LEU A 132 -16.46 -1.59 -5.08
C LEU A 132 -17.10 -2.29 -6.29
N LEU A 133 -17.11 -3.62 -6.33
CA LEU A 133 -17.61 -4.39 -7.47
C LEU A 133 -19.06 -4.85 -7.25
N ALA A 134 -19.95 -4.40 -8.14
CA ALA A 134 -21.34 -4.87 -8.13
C ALA A 134 -21.48 -6.36 -8.54
N ASN A 135 -20.59 -6.84 -9.41
CA ASN A 135 -20.63 -8.18 -9.98
C ASN A 135 -19.27 -8.88 -9.85
N ASP A 136 -18.82 -9.14 -8.62
CA ASP A 136 -17.60 -9.92 -8.38
C ASP A 136 -17.81 -11.41 -8.73
N PRO A 137 -17.10 -11.97 -9.72
CA PRO A 137 -17.27 -13.38 -10.13
C PRO A 137 -16.61 -14.37 -9.17
N PHE A 138 -16.01 -13.91 -8.07
CA PHE A 138 -15.31 -14.74 -7.10
C PHE A 138 -15.83 -14.54 -5.67
N SER A 139 -15.63 -15.54 -4.83
CA SER A 139 -15.72 -15.46 -3.37
C SER A 139 -14.41 -15.95 -2.76
N GLY A 140 -13.96 -15.31 -1.69
CA GLY A 140 -12.68 -15.61 -1.07
C GLY A 140 -12.59 -14.98 0.32
N ALA A 141 -11.49 -14.26 0.60
CA ALA A 141 -11.31 -13.55 1.87
C ALA A 141 -12.49 -12.60 2.14
N ALA A 142 -13.01 -12.68 3.36
CA ALA A 142 -14.05 -11.77 3.83
C ALA A 142 -13.41 -10.60 4.56
N ILE A 143 -13.95 -9.39 4.36
CA ILE A 143 -13.54 -8.18 5.07
C ILE A 143 -14.78 -7.63 5.76
N ASP A 144 -14.77 -7.65 7.08
CA ASP A 144 -15.87 -7.17 7.92
C ASP A 144 -15.32 -6.41 9.12
N GLY A 145 -15.85 -5.21 9.40
CA GLY A 145 -15.41 -4.39 10.52
C GLY A 145 -13.89 -4.10 10.57
N GLY A 146 -13.20 -4.10 9.41
CA GLY A 146 -11.75 -3.94 9.33
C GLY A 146 -10.94 -5.21 9.64
N GLN A 147 -11.60 -6.35 9.83
CA GLN A 147 -10.97 -7.66 9.99
C GLN A 147 -11.00 -8.44 8.68
N VAL A 148 -9.82 -8.96 8.28
CA VAL A 148 -9.69 -9.86 7.14
C VAL A 148 -9.76 -11.31 7.64
N THR A 149 -10.68 -12.09 7.10
CA THR A 149 -10.80 -13.54 7.37
C THR A 149 -10.45 -14.32 6.11
N LEU A 150 -9.40 -15.14 6.19
CA LEU A 150 -8.97 -15.99 5.08
C LEU A 150 -9.89 -17.21 4.93
N PRO A 151 -10.11 -17.69 3.68
CA PRO A 151 -10.79 -18.95 3.44
C PRO A 151 -9.92 -20.14 3.86
N THR A 152 -10.55 -21.26 4.19
CA THR A 152 -9.87 -22.49 4.66
C THR A 152 -9.60 -23.52 3.55
N GLU A 153 -10.01 -23.24 2.32
CA GLU A 153 -9.87 -24.14 1.18
C GLU A 153 -8.43 -24.16 0.63
N PRO A 154 -7.99 -25.23 -0.06
CA PRO A 154 -6.64 -25.32 -0.61
C PRO A 154 -6.27 -24.19 -1.58
N GLY A 155 -4.96 -23.92 -1.70
CA GLY A 155 -4.44 -22.87 -2.57
C GLY A 155 -4.77 -21.48 -2.02
N LEU A 156 -5.33 -20.62 -2.87
CA LEU A 156 -5.82 -19.30 -2.42
C LEU A 156 -7.12 -19.40 -1.61
N GLY A 157 -7.85 -20.52 -1.74
CA GLY A 157 -9.17 -20.73 -1.14
C GLY A 157 -10.31 -19.93 -1.80
N VAL A 158 -10.08 -19.42 -3.01
CA VAL A 158 -11.06 -18.67 -3.81
C VAL A 158 -11.99 -19.64 -4.55
N ARG A 159 -13.29 -19.33 -4.61
CA ARG A 159 -14.29 -20.04 -5.42
C ARG A 159 -14.87 -19.11 -6.49
N ARG A 160 -15.19 -19.65 -7.65
CA ARG A 160 -15.95 -18.94 -8.69
C ARG A 160 -17.44 -18.95 -8.31
N ARG A 161 -18.13 -17.82 -8.51
CA ARG A 161 -19.59 -17.71 -8.37
C ARG A 161 -20.31 -18.08 -9.66
#